data_AF-A0A2V6U6S1-F1
#
_entry.id   AF-A0A2V6U6S1-F1
#
_cell.length_a   1.000
_cell.length_b   1.000
_cell.length_c   1.000
_cell.angle_alpha   90.00
_cell.angle_beta   90.00
_cell.angle_gamma   90.00
#
_symmetry.space_group_name_H-M   'P 1'
#
loop_
_entity.id
_entity.type
_entity.pdbx_description
1 polymer ?
#
loop_
_entity_poly.entity_id
_entity_poly.type
_entity_poly.pdbx_seq_one_letter_code
_entity_poly.pdbx_strand_id
1 'polypeptide(L)' 'EGKLRPCITHRLPLGKSVEAIRLLTDRKAHGKIVVVP' A
#
# COMPACT_ATOMS: atom_id res chain seq x y z
N GLU A 1 -10.53 21.11 -6.98
CA GLU A 1 -10.22 19.67 -6.74
C GLU A 1 -8.95 19.55 -5.88
N GLY A 2 -8.60 18.36 -5.39
CA GLY A 2 -7.36 18.13 -4.62
C GLY A 2 -7.42 18.44 -3.12
N LYS A 3 -8.62 18.65 -2.55
CA LYS A 3 -8.83 18.94 -1.12
C LYS A 3 -8.51 17.75 -0.20
N LEU A 4 -8.52 16.52 -0.74
CA LEU A 4 -8.13 15.30 -0.04
C LEU A 4 -7.19 14.51 -0.94
N ARG A 5 -6.08 14.03 -0.38
CA ARG A 5 -5.12 13.17 -1.07
C ARG A 5 -5.08 11.81 -0.40
N PRO A 6 -4.96 10.71 -1.16
CA PRO A 6 -4.77 9.39 -0.57
C PRO A 6 -3.45 9.37 0.21
N CYS A 7 -3.49 8.92 1.45
CA CYS A 7 -2.29 8.65 2.24
C CYS A 7 -1.67 7.34 1.74
N ILE A 8 -0.74 7.44 0.78
CA ILE A 8 0.00 6.28 0.28
C ILE A 8 1.22 6.08 1.17
N THR A 9 1.25 4.97 1.87
CA THR A 9 2.31 4.66 2.84
C THR A 9 3.30 3.63 2.32
N HIS A 10 2.85 2.76 1.43
CA HIS A 10 3.68 1.69 0.87
C HIS A 10 3.50 1.62 -0.65
N ARG A 11 4.64 1.55 -1.34
CA ARG A 11 4.73 1.24 -2.77
C ARG A 11 5.63 0.03 -2.95
N LEU A 12 5.11 -1.04 -3.51
CA LEU A 12 5.84 -2.29 -3.68
C LEU A 12 5.77 -2.73 -5.16
N PRO A 13 6.84 -3.33 -5.71
CA PRO A 13 6.80 -3.92 -7.04
C PRO A 13 5.86 -5.14 -7.07
N LEU A 14 5.36 -5.49 -8.24
CA LEU A 14 4.41 -6.60 -8.42
C LEU A 14 4.92 -7.92 -7.84
N GLY A 15 6.21 -8.20 -8.00
CA GLY A 15 6.87 -9.39 -7.43
C GLY A 15 6.83 -9.47 -5.89
N LYS A 16 6.48 -8.38 -5.20
CA LYS A 16 6.34 -8.30 -3.74
C LYS A 16 4.88 -8.24 -3.27
N SER A 17 3.93 -8.66 -4.09
CA SER A 17 2.50 -8.64 -3.72
C SER A 17 2.18 -9.45 -2.45
N VAL A 18 2.91 -10.55 -2.19
CA VAL A 18 2.75 -11.33 -0.96
C VAL A 18 3.13 -10.52 0.28
N GLU A 19 4.18 -9.69 0.18
CA GLU A 19 4.59 -8.77 1.24
C GLU A 19 3.52 -7.69 1.47
N ALA A 20 2.93 -7.16 0.39
CA ALA A 20 1.81 -6.22 0.47
C ALA A 20 0.62 -6.79 1.24
N ILE A 21 0.23 -8.03 0.92
CA ILE A 21 -0.88 -8.73 1.60
C ILE A 21 -0.53 -8.93 3.08
N ARG A 22 0.69 -9.37 3.39
CA ARG A 22 1.12 -9.59 4.77
C ARG A 22 1.09 -8.30 5.60
N LEU A 23 1.47 -7.15 5.03
CA LEU A 23 1.37 -5.86 5.71
C LEU A 23 -0.08 -5.48 6.08
N LEU A 24 -1.05 -5.85 5.24
CA LEU A 24 -2.47 -5.66 5.51
C LEU A 24 -2.97 -6.63 6.59
N THR A 25 -2.65 -7.91 6.45
CA THR A 25 -3.09 -8.97 7.38
C THR A 25 -2.51 -8.77 8.79
N ASP A 26 -1.23 -8.42 8.88
CA ASP A 26 -0.55 -8.12 10.14
C ASP A 26 -1.01 -6.80 10.78
N ARG A 27 -1.89 -6.04 10.09
CA ARG A 27 -2.33 -4.68 10.48
C ARG A 27 -1.16 -3.70 10.69
N LYS A 28 -0.10 -3.87 9.90
CA LYS A 28 1.11 -3.01 9.94
C LYS A 28 1.04 -1.85 8.96
N ALA A 29 0.18 -1.94 7.95
CA ALA A 29 -0.08 -0.83 7.05
C ALA A 29 -1.18 0.08 7.61
N HIS A 30 -0.96 1.39 7.48
CA HIS A 30 -1.99 2.42 7.60
C HIS A 30 -2.12 3.13 6.25
N GLY A 31 -3.29 3.69 5.93
CA GLY A 31 -3.52 4.30 4.61
C GLY A 31 -3.56 3.25 3.48
N LYS A 32 -3.05 3.62 2.30
CA LYS A 32 -3.12 2.82 1.08
C LYS A 32 -1.76 2.21 0.72
N ILE A 33 -1.77 0.91 0.43
CA ILE A 33 -0.66 0.22 -0.25
C ILE A 33 -0.93 0.26 -1.76
N VAL A 34 0.09 0.56 -2.55
CA VAL A 34 0.03 0.53 -4.02
C VAL A 34 1.05 -0.47 -4.52
N VAL A 35 0.60 -1.41 -5.36
CA VAL A 35 1.48 -2.32 -6.08
C VAL A 35 1.68 -1.75 -7.49
N VAL A 36 2.93 -1.60 -7.89
CA VAL A 36 3.32 -1.09 -9.21
C VAL A 36 3.87 -2.23 -10.08
N PRO A 37 3.73 -2.16 -11.42
CA PRO A 37 4.33 -3.13 -12.33
C PRO A 37 5.82 -3.36 -12.05
#